data_AF-A0A8J3THN8-F1
#
_entry.id   AF-A0A8J3THN8-F1
#
_cell.length_a   1.000
_cell.length_b   1.000
_cell.length_c   1.000
_cell.angle_alpha   90.00
_cell.angle_beta   90.00
_cell.angle_gamma   90.00
#
_symmetry.space_group_name_H-M   'P 1'
#
loop_
_entity.id
_entity.type
_entity.pdbx_description
1 polymer ?
#
loop_
_entity_poly.entity_id
_entity_poly.type
_entity_poly.pdbx_seq_one_letter_code
_entity_poly.pdbx_strand_id
1 'polypeptide(L)'
;MLLDLLARRHRGVLVTLKRDGGPQLSNVGHVYDGTRRRIRISSTDDRAEVRNLRRDPRASFYVTTDDQRRRKNSLMAVPGPHARTEASSERLRANHRPRPLSR
;
A
#
# COMPACT_ATOMS: atom_id res chain seq x y z
N MET A 1 8.71 1.55 16.24
CA MET A 1 7.27 1.85 16.36
C MET A 1 6.65 1.81 14.96
N LEU A 2 5.37 1.45 14.79
CA LEU A 2 4.73 1.30 13.47
C LEU A 2 4.89 2.54 12.55
N LEU A 3 4.69 3.75 13.08
CA LEU A 3 4.78 4.98 12.27
C LEU A 3 6.19 5.21 11.72
N ASP A 4 7.22 4.89 12.50
CA ASP A 4 8.62 4.94 12.07
C ASP A 4 8.91 3.90 10.97
N LEU A 5 8.27 2.72 11.06
CA LEU A 5 8.37 1.71 10.00
C LEU A 5 7.68 2.15 8.71
N LEU A 6 6.50 2.78 8.81
CA LEU A 6 5.80 3.36 7.66
C LEU A 6 6.58 4.50 7.00
N ALA A 7 7.26 5.33 7.80
CA ALA A 7 8.06 6.45 7.30
C ALA A 7 9.37 6.00 6.62
N ARG A 8 10.02 4.95 7.12
CA ARG A 8 11.31 4.46 6.61
C ARG A 8 11.20 3.48 5.43
N ARG A 9 10.01 2.91 5.21
CA ARG A 9 9.77 1.91 4.16
C ARG A 9 8.91 2.50 3.05
N HIS A 10 9.09 1.96 1.85
CA HIS A 10 8.38 2.42 0.64
C HIS A 10 7.61 1.32 -0.07
N ARG A 11 7.54 0.12 0.54
CA ARG A 11 6.79 -1.03 0.04
C ARG A 11 6.00 -1.67 1.16
N GLY A 12 4.84 -2.22 0.80
CA GLY A 12 3.99 -3.00 1.71
C GLY A 12 2.95 -3.78 0.93
N VAL A 13 2.05 -4.43 1.67
CA VAL A 13 0.92 -5.18 1.12
C VAL A 13 -0.37 -4.46 1.47
N LEU A 14 -1.12 -4.08 0.45
CA LEU A 14 -2.49 -3.59 0.58
C LEU A 14 -3.44 -4.77 0.47
N VAL A 15 -4.37 -4.88 1.43
CA VAL A 15 -5.46 -5.84 1.43
C VAL A 15 -6.77 -5.08 1.22
N THR A 16 -7.52 -5.48 0.21
CA THR A 16 -8.86 -4.96 -0.12
C THR A 16 -9.88 -6.10 -0.22
N LEU A 17 -11.16 -5.76 -0.25
CA LEU A 17 -12.24 -6.74 -0.39
C LEU A 17 -12.75 -6.80 -1.83
N LYS A 18 -12.75 -8.00 -2.41
CA LYS A 18 -13.38 -8.32 -3.70
C LYS A 18 -14.90 -8.21 -3.60
N ARG A 19 -15.60 -8.33 -4.73
CA ARG A 19 -17.07 -8.18 -4.79
C ARG A 19 -17.80 -9.28 -4.00
N ASP A 20 -17.22 -10.47 -3.97
CA ASP A 20 -17.68 -11.63 -3.20
C ASP A 20 -17.27 -11.56 -1.71
N GLY A 21 -16.62 -10.48 -1.27
CA GLY A 21 -16.13 -10.30 0.09
C GLY A 21 -14.78 -10.96 0.37
N GLY A 22 -14.22 -11.72 -0.57
CA GLY A 22 -12.91 -12.34 -0.40
C GLY A 22 -11.77 -11.33 -0.40
N PRO A 23 -10.64 -11.60 0.29
CA PRO A 23 -9.49 -10.70 0.29
C PRO A 23 -8.75 -10.70 -1.04
N GLN A 24 -8.27 -9.52 -1.45
CA GLN A 24 -7.27 -9.34 -2.51
C GLN A 24 -6.03 -8.66 -1.93
N LEU A 25 -4.86 -9.25 -2.16
CA LEU A 25 -3.57 -8.74 -1.73
C LEU A 25 -2.81 -8.16 -2.93
N SER A 26 -2.26 -6.96 -2.78
CA SER A 26 -1.41 -6.31 -3.79
C SER A 26 -0.14 -5.77 -3.11
N ASN A 27 1.03 -6.10 -3.68
CA ASN A 27 2.29 -5.43 -3.32
C ASN A 27 2.27 -4.01 -3.90
N VAL A 28 2.41 -3.01 -3.06
CA VAL A 28 2.30 -1.60 -3.46
C VAL A 28 3.48 -0.78 -2.98
N GLY A 29 3.77 0.29 -3.72
CA GLY A 29 4.63 1.37 -3.22
C GLY A 29 3.81 2.34 -2.38
N HIS A 30 4.38 2.84 -1.29
CA HIS A 30 3.70 3.78 -0.40
C HIS A 30 4.59 4.91 0.12
N VAL A 31 3.94 5.98 0.57
CA VAL A 31 4.54 7.09 1.33
C VAL A 31 3.66 7.38 2.54
N TYR A 32 4.26 7.62 3.70
CA TYR A 32 3.54 8.02 4.91
C TYR A 32 3.58 9.54 5.09
N ASP A 33 2.40 10.19 5.07
CA ASP A 33 2.22 11.59 5.45
C ASP A 33 2.00 11.65 6.97
N GLY A 34 3.05 12.00 7.71
CA GLY A 34 3.02 12.09 9.17
C GLY A 34 2.12 13.21 9.70
N THR A 35 1.95 14.29 8.93
CA THR A 35 1.11 15.43 9.30
C THR A 35 -0.37 15.05 9.27
N ARG A 36 -0.79 14.38 8.19
CA ARG A 36 -2.19 13.95 8.03
C ARG A 36 -2.45 12.54 8.57
N ARG A 37 -1.41 11.84 9.04
CA ARG A 37 -1.42 10.43 9.46
C ARG A 37 -2.03 9.51 8.38
N ARG A 38 -1.61 9.69 7.13
CA ARG A 38 -2.13 8.95 5.96
C ARG A 38 -1.05 8.15 5.26
N ILE A 39 -1.42 6.98 4.76
CA ILE A 39 -0.60 6.20 3.83
C ILE A 39 -1.10 6.52 2.41
N ARG A 40 -0.23 7.09 1.58
CA ARG A 40 -0.51 7.33 0.16
C ARG A 40 0.06 6.17 -0.64
N ILE A 41 -0.77 5.57 -1.49
CA ILE A 41 -0.40 4.42 -2.30
C ILE A 41 -0.42 4.85 -3.77
N SER A 42 0.67 4.56 -4.47
CA SER A 42 0.70 4.73 -5.93
C SER A 42 0.06 3.51 -6.57
N SER A 43 -1.05 3.70 -7.27
CA SER A 43 -1.66 2.68 -8.13
C SER A 43 -2.13 3.28 -9.44
N THR A 44 -2.37 2.41 -10.42
CA THR A 44 -2.98 2.78 -11.70
C THR A 44 -4.50 2.65 -11.55
N ASP A 45 -5.25 3.60 -12.10
CA ASP A 45 -6.66 3.82 -11.72
C ASP A 45 -7.59 2.67 -12.16
N ASP A 46 -7.14 1.85 -13.11
CA ASP A 46 -7.81 0.67 -13.65
C ASP A 46 -7.53 -0.62 -12.86
N ARG A 47 -6.69 -0.56 -11.81
CA ARG A 47 -6.31 -1.74 -11.03
C ARG A 47 -7.44 -2.28 -10.17
N ALA A 48 -7.37 -3.58 -9.93
CA ALA A 48 -8.35 -4.30 -9.14
C ALA A 48 -8.51 -3.74 -7.71
N GLU A 49 -7.41 -3.35 -7.03
CA GLU A 49 -7.52 -2.73 -5.70
C GLU A 49 -8.23 -1.36 -5.73
N VAL A 50 -8.06 -0.56 -6.78
CA VAL A 50 -8.74 0.73 -6.91
C VAL A 50 -10.24 0.53 -7.11
N ARG A 51 -10.63 -0.41 -7.99
CA ARG A 51 -12.05 -0.79 -8.17
C ARG A 51 -12.66 -1.36 -6.89
N ASN A 52 -11.89 -2.13 -6.12
CA ASN A 52 -12.34 -2.64 -4.83
C ASN A 52 -12.58 -1.52 -3.83
N LEU A 53 -11.63 -0.60 -3.67
CA LEU A 53 -11.74 0.53 -2.72
C LEU A 53 -12.86 1.50 -3.05
N ARG A 54 -13.15 1.72 -4.35
CA ARG A 54 -14.29 2.54 -4.78
C ARG A 54 -15.64 1.91 -4.38
N ARG A 55 -15.72 0.58 -4.34
CA ARG A 55 -16.93 -0.16 -3.95
C ARG A 55 -17.02 -0.34 -2.43
N ASP A 56 -15.91 -0.67 -1.79
CA ASP A 56 -15.79 -0.94 -0.36
C ASP A 56 -14.48 -0.33 0.16
N PRO A 57 -14.55 0.77 0.92
CA PRO A 57 -13.37 1.52 1.35
C PRO A 57 -12.60 0.85 2.50
N ARG A 58 -13.04 -0.33 2.97
CA ARG A 58 -12.33 -1.06 4.03
C ARG A 58 -11.05 -1.66 3.46
N ALA A 59 -9.94 -1.39 4.13
CA ALA A 59 -8.64 -1.90 3.74
C ALA A 59 -7.78 -2.22 4.95
N SER A 60 -6.76 -3.04 4.75
CA SER A 60 -5.69 -3.24 5.70
C SER A 60 -4.35 -3.09 5.00
N PHE A 61 -3.34 -2.60 5.73
CA PHE A 61 -2.00 -2.42 5.21
C PHE A 61 -1.00 -3.17 6.09
N TYR A 62 -0.15 -3.96 5.44
CA TYR A 62 0.93 -4.69 6.09
C TYR A 62 2.29 -4.13 5.64
N VAL A 63 3.15 -3.86 6.62
CA VAL A 63 4.54 -3.46 6.40
C VAL A 63 5.45 -4.24 7.34
N THR A 64 6.64 -4.59 6.86
CA THR A 64 7.63 -5.36 7.59
C THR A 64 9.04 -4.89 7.28
N THR A 65 10.01 -5.38 8.04
CA THR A 65 11.45 -5.22 7.80
C THR A 65 11.96 -6.34 6.89
N ASP A 66 13.03 -6.09 6.13
CA ASP A 66 13.63 -7.09 5.21
C ASP A 66 14.04 -8.38 5.92
N ASP A 67 14.43 -8.29 7.19
CA ASP A 67 14.64 -9.44 8.06
C ASP A 67 13.29 -9.90 8.64
N GLN A 68 12.59 -10.77 7.90
CA GLN A 68 11.28 -11.31 8.29
C GLN A 68 11.32 -12.16 9.59
N ARG A 69 12.51 -12.47 10.14
CA ARG A 69 12.66 -13.20 11.41
C ARG A 69 12.65 -12.31 12.66
N ARG A 70 12.96 -11.01 12.60
CA ARG A 70 13.02 -10.14 13.79
C ARG A 70 11.79 -9.22 13.95
N ARG A 71 10.91 -9.61 14.89
CA ARG A 71 10.11 -8.81 15.86
C ARG A 71 9.39 -7.51 15.42
N LYS A 72 9.40 -7.07 14.17
CA LYS A 72 8.80 -5.80 13.72
C LYS A 72 7.92 -5.99 12.48
N ASN A 73 6.86 -6.77 12.67
CA ASN A 73 5.73 -6.81 11.76
C ASN A 73 4.68 -5.83 12.27
N SER A 74 4.01 -5.12 11.38
CA SER A 74 2.90 -4.26 11.80
C SER A 74 1.77 -4.33 10.77
N LEU A 75 0.58 -4.60 11.28
CA LEU A 75 -0.67 -4.58 10.52
C LEU A 75 -1.48 -3.37 10.98
N MET A 76 -1.90 -2.56 10.02
CA MET A 76 -2.81 -1.45 10.26
C MET A 76 -4.12 -1.74 9.55
N ALA A 77 -5.21 -1.88 10.30
CA ALA A 77 -6.54 -1.73 9.72
C ALA A 77 -6.73 -0.25 9.33
N VAL A 78 -7.12 -0.01 8.10
CA VAL A 78 -7.51 1.32 7.61
C VAL A 78 -9.04 1.36 7.64
N PRO A 79 -9.66 1.83 8.74
CA PRO A 79 -11.10 1.99 8.76
C PRO A 79 -11.52 2.99 7.67
N GLY A 80 -12.53 2.62 6.86
CA GLY A 80 -13.23 3.60 6.02
C GLY A 80 -13.68 4.76 6.91
N PRO A 81 -13.69 6.04 6.51
CA PRO A 81 -13.68 6.67 5.19
C PRO A 81 -12.32 7.33 4.83
N HIS A 82 -11.21 6.80 5.35
CA HIS A 82 -9.86 7.35 5.11
C HIS A 82 -9.19 6.81 3.83
N ALA A 83 -9.71 5.71 3.26
CA ALA A 83 -9.31 5.24 1.94
C ALA A 83 -10.00 6.08 0.85
N ARG A 84 -9.59 7.36 0.74
CA ARG A 84 -9.97 8.19 -0.41
C ARG A 84 -8.99 7.95 -1.54
N THR A 85 -9.50 7.53 -2.68
CA THR A 85 -8.73 7.50 -3.93
C THR A 85 -8.69 8.91 -4.49
N GLU A 86 -7.59 9.62 -4.25
CA GLU A 86 -7.30 10.90 -4.89
C GLU A 86 -6.31 10.64 -6.03
N ALA A 87 -6.76 10.87 -7.28
CA ALA A 87 -5.90 10.75 -8.46
C ALA A 87 -4.84 11.86 -8.42
N SER A 88 -3.62 11.51 -7.97
CA SER A 88 -2.46 12.41 -8.01
C SER A 88 -1.62 12.05 -9.23
N SER A 89 -1.45 12.96 -10.18
CA SER A 89 -0.69 12.77 -11.44
C SER A 89 0.83 12.70 -11.27
N GLU A 90 1.33 12.68 -10.03
CA GLU A 90 2.75 12.61 -9.71
C GLU A 90 3.23 11.16 -9.82
N ARG A 91 3.72 10.80 -11.01
CA ARG A 91 4.33 9.49 -11.29
C ARG A 91 5.46 9.24 -10.29
N LEU A 92 5.19 8.42 -9.27
CA LEU A 92 6.21 7.83 -8.41
C LEU A 92 7.06 6.88 -9.27
N ARG A 93 8.14 7.41 -9.83
CA ARG A 93 9.17 6.74 -10.68
C ARG A 93 9.92 5.59 -9.97
N ALA A 94 9.38 5.01 -8.89
CA ALA A 94 10.10 4.09 -8.02
C ALA A 94 10.01 2.61 -8.43
N ASN A 95 9.17 2.23 -9.40
CA ASN A 95 8.92 0.81 -9.72
C ASN A 95 9.43 0.33 -11.09
N HIS A 96 10.19 1.13 -11.84
CA HIS A 96 10.87 0.68 -13.06
C HIS A 96 12.37 0.91 -12.95
N ARG A 97 13.07 0.02 -12.24
CA ARG A 97 14.46 -0.29 -12.62
C ARG A 97 14.39 -1.45 -13.62
N PRO A 98 14.93 -1.32 -14.85
CA PRO A 98 15.03 -2.45 -15.76
C PRO A 98 15.90 -3.54 -15.12
N ARG A 99 15.50 -4.81 -15.25
CA ARG A 99 16.37 -5.94 -14.91
C ARG A 99 17.63 -5.82 -15.77
N PRO A 100 18.85 -5.91 -15.20
CA PRO A 100 20.03 -6.06 -16.04
C PRO A 100 19.89 -7.38 -16.80
N LEU A 101 20.02 -7.32 -18.13
CA LEU A 101 20.15 -8.49 -18.97
C LEU A 101 21.45 -9.18 -18.55
N SER A 102 21.34 -10.36 -17.96
CA SER A 102 22.48 -11.24 -17.70
C SER A 102 23.06 -11.68 -19.05
N ARG A 103 24.34 -11.36 -19.27
CA ARG A 103 25.20 -12.00 -20.27
C ARG A 103 25.71 -13.32 -19.73
#